data_AF-A0A510JCS2-F1
#
_entry.id   AF-A0A510JCS2-F1
#
_cell.length_a   1.000
_cell.length_b   1.000
_cell.length_c   1.000
_cell.angle_alpha   90.00
_cell.angle_beta   90.00
_cell.angle_gamma   90.00
#
_symmetry.space_group_name_H-M   'P 1'
#
loop_
_entity.id
_entity.type
_entity.pdbx_description
1 polymer ?
#
loop_
_entity_poly.entity_id
_entity_poly.type
_entity_poly.pdbx_seq_one_letter_code
_entity_poly.pdbx_strand_id
1 'polypeptide(L)'
;MKVDASIRPKSVELDPVPAPTVSIATPSLDPLNIPDMDPPSLNVPEPATPDFALDLPEPNTKPFADFLFDRGMVNSYGKTAHIDPDGYGAWKKFETSKHNIGSGDNKPSYVGEDTRPNYNDGDNHQFWSGFKPDANDNEGKNGTLVNESGIDQNTRGWRYSEGTLYRNVPRSLAVLYFNNSAVNNYVENGVKKNGFQVKNFRVYAAGNVGGIGKTNWNKDGVIGIHTVWDGTLNNIHGYLYGRAVFLSMETWHAGKLEFENTTADIVNLGNANAVPNENTIFYIYPATYETITTHNYWSGSSKQRGAFKGTVDANIISNKNSVYSTYGAQGSFDIDSKGTYKLEGSGNLVYSGLGYTPNYQNLIGEGTSDVSGDDGRIVDRTLEGMTPSIKLTKAPESYGDENVILLFNNRITLDPVNTYDAPRQMIGQNNHGWRPGGSSSTIGNPATRKANWQKSGVGIYQGEIRANAIIGNKLAIDNNATEQTALGDSKGDKKYVENNIGIFARSGQRVGIVPSEDLGAKDEMAGVVFDKDPVHSLQVNDVNIHFGKYSKNGIMMVSQKGTVLDVAMPTNLHTEEVYDMKPDPAQTWKNIKTLDPNKKDKTTVPIMKEQHL
;
A
#
# COMPACT_ATOMS: atom_id res chain seq x y z
N MET A 1 0.58 129.04 58.45
CA MET A 1 1.40 128.62 59.60
C MET A 1 0.89 127.29 60.12
N LYS A 2 1.56 126.19 59.80
CA LYS A 2 1.50 124.90 60.50
C LYS A 2 2.92 124.33 60.40
N VAL A 3 3.49 124.02 61.56
CA VAL A 3 4.91 123.76 61.79
C VAL A 3 5.25 122.31 61.47
N ASP A 4 6.47 122.15 60.99
CA ASP A 4 7.19 120.93 60.62
C ASP A 4 7.14 119.78 61.62
N ALA A 5 7.19 118.57 61.06
CA ALA A 5 8.10 117.53 61.54
C ALA A 5 8.37 116.52 60.41
N SER A 6 9.61 116.39 59.96
CA SER A 6 10.08 115.10 59.44
C SER A 6 11.52 114.85 59.87
N ILE A 7 11.68 113.76 60.61
CA ILE A 7 12.93 113.21 61.13
C ILE A 7 13.48 112.27 60.06
N ARG A 8 14.75 112.44 59.66
CA ARG A 8 15.46 111.43 58.86
C ARG A 8 16.38 110.60 59.79
N PRO A 9 16.24 109.27 59.83
CA PRO A 9 17.12 108.42 60.63
C PRO A 9 18.58 108.46 60.12
N LYS A 10 19.53 108.45 61.06
CA LYS A 10 20.97 108.26 60.78
C LYS A 10 21.21 106.86 60.20
N SER A 11 22.10 106.77 59.20
CA SER A 11 22.64 105.52 58.68
C SER A 11 23.36 104.73 59.79
N VAL A 12 23.05 103.44 59.88
CA VAL A 12 23.73 102.47 60.76
C VAL A 12 24.53 101.56 59.84
N GLU A 13 25.86 101.60 59.95
CA GLU A 13 26.74 100.59 59.36
C GLU A 13 26.77 99.38 60.31
N LEU A 14 26.46 98.20 59.78
CA LEU A 14 26.60 96.92 60.48
C LEU A 14 27.74 96.16 59.79
N ASP A 15 28.80 95.86 60.55
CA ASP A 15 29.88 95.00 60.08
C ASP A 15 29.34 93.61 59.69
N PRO A 16 29.79 93.01 58.58
CA PRO A 16 29.31 91.70 58.15
C PRO A 16 29.71 90.62 59.17
N VAL A 17 28.72 89.97 59.78
CA VAL A 17 28.91 88.79 60.62
C VAL A 17 29.14 87.57 59.71
N PRO A 18 30.24 86.80 59.88
CA PRO A 18 30.46 85.59 59.10
C PRO A 18 29.36 84.55 59.35
N ALA A 19 28.78 84.01 58.28
CA ALA A 19 27.76 82.97 58.39
C ALA A 19 28.36 81.69 59.03
N PRO A 20 27.64 81.03 59.96
CA PRO A 20 28.08 79.77 60.53
C PRO A 20 28.11 78.69 59.44
N THR A 21 29.26 78.02 59.30
CA THR A 21 29.42 76.84 58.45
C THR A 21 28.80 75.63 59.16
N VAL A 22 27.68 75.15 58.64
CA VAL A 22 27.09 73.87 59.08
C VAL A 22 27.77 72.77 58.28
N SER A 23 28.61 71.97 58.92
CA SER A 23 29.11 70.71 58.34
C SER A 23 28.10 69.61 58.64
N ILE A 24 27.57 68.97 57.59
CA ILE A 24 26.77 67.75 57.72
C ILE A 24 27.76 66.59 57.67
N ALA A 25 28.01 65.94 58.80
CA ALA A 25 28.73 64.68 58.80
C ALA A 25 27.88 63.61 58.10
N THR A 26 28.50 62.83 57.21
CA THR A 26 27.84 61.67 56.58
C THR A 26 27.33 60.73 57.68
N PRO A 27 26.10 60.19 57.60
CA PRO A 27 25.63 59.20 58.56
C PRO A 27 26.60 58.01 58.58
N SER A 28 27.16 57.70 59.75
CA SER A 28 27.85 56.44 59.97
C SER A 28 26.80 55.33 60.03
N LEU A 29 26.71 54.52 58.99
CA LEU A 29 26.01 53.24 59.07
C LEU A 29 26.87 52.30 59.91
N ASP A 30 26.33 51.80 61.01
CA ASP A 30 26.90 50.63 61.67
C ASP A 30 27.00 49.51 60.62
N PRO A 31 28.14 48.79 60.53
CA PRO A 31 28.24 47.67 59.62
C PRO A 31 27.18 46.64 60.00
N LEU A 32 26.21 46.43 59.12
CA LEU A 32 25.28 45.32 59.25
C LEU A 32 26.12 44.04 59.12
N ASN A 33 26.37 43.39 60.24
CA ASN A 33 27.09 42.12 60.28
C ASN A 33 26.11 41.02 59.86
N ILE A 34 25.74 41.01 58.57
CA ILE A 34 24.99 39.91 57.97
C ILE A 34 26.00 38.76 57.86
N PRO A 35 25.79 37.62 58.53
CA PRO A 35 26.63 36.46 58.28
C PRO A 35 26.55 36.14 56.79
N ASP A 36 27.70 36.00 56.15
CA ASP A 36 27.82 35.52 54.77
C ASP A 36 27.30 34.07 54.77
N MET A 37 25.99 33.93 54.59
CA MET A 37 25.36 32.64 54.42
C MET A 37 25.55 32.29 52.97
N ASP A 38 26.50 31.39 52.70
CA ASP A 38 26.59 30.72 51.41
C ASP A 38 25.17 30.24 51.04
N PRO A 39 24.65 30.62 49.86
CA PRO A 39 23.36 30.14 49.43
C PRO A 39 23.38 28.61 49.48
N PRO A 40 22.33 27.95 50.01
CA PRO A 40 22.30 26.50 50.10
C PRO A 40 22.60 25.93 48.72
N SER A 41 23.60 25.05 48.64
CA SER A 41 24.00 24.45 47.37
C SER A 41 22.77 23.74 46.78
N LEU A 42 22.25 24.28 45.69
CA LEU A 42 21.15 23.65 44.97
C LEU A 42 21.74 22.45 44.24
N ASN A 43 21.56 21.26 44.81
CA ASN A 43 21.92 20.03 44.15
C ASN A 43 20.85 19.77 43.07
N VAL A 44 21.02 20.38 41.89
CA VAL A 44 20.19 20.10 40.73
C VAL A 44 20.52 18.66 40.33
N PRO A 45 19.59 17.70 40.47
CA PRO A 45 19.86 16.34 40.04
C PRO A 45 20.26 16.38 38.56
N GLU A 46 21.39 15.77 38.25
CA GLU A 46 21.83 15.59 36.88
C GLU A 46 20.69 14.91 36.12
N PRO A 47 20.30 15.38 34.92
CA PRO A 47 19.24 14.75 34.14
C PRO A 47 19.59 13.27 33.95
N ALA A 48 18.91 12.39 34.66
CA ALA A 48 19.02 10.97 34.40
C ALA A 48 18.38 10.75 33.03
N THR A 49 19.19 10.43 32.02
CA THR A 49 18.68 9.91 30.76
C THR A 49 17.82 8.70 31.14
N PRO A 50 16.51 8.70 30.89
CA PRO A 50 15.72 7.51 31.17
C PRO A 50 16.33 6.37 30.37
N ASP A 51 16.71 5.28 31.05
CA ASP A 51 17.03 3.99 30.43
C ASP A 51 15.74 3.41 29.87
N PHE A 52 15.27 4.01 28.77
CA PHE A 52 14.08 3.60 28.07
C PHE A 52 14.49 2.70 26.91
N ALA A 53 14.48 1.39 27.14
CA ALA A 53 14.52 0.40 26.08
C ALA A 53 13.11 0.27 25.50
N LEU A 54 12.90 0.81 24.30
CA LEU A 54 11.64 0.65 23.57
C LEU A 54 11.59 -0.76 22.96
N ASP A 55 10.72 -1.62 23.48
CA ASP A 55 10.41 -2.92 22.86
C ASP A 55 9.56 -2.69 21.60
N LEU A 56 10.22 -2.56 20.46
CA LEU A 56 9.55 -2.44 19.16
C LEU A 56 9.09 -3.82 18.70
N PRO A 57 7.89 -3.92 18.10
CA PRO A 57 7.48 -5.17 17.46
C PRO A 57 8.50 -5.56 16.40
N GLU A 58 8.61 -6.86 16.13
CA GLU A 58 9.32 -7.39 14.97
C GLU A 58 8.33 -7.62 13.83
N PRO A 59 8.14 -6.66 12.91
CA PRO A 59 7.17 -6.81 11.83
C PRO A 59 7.57 -7.99 10.95
N ASN A 60 6.59 -8.67 10.35
CA ASN A 60 6.85 -9.78 9.42
C ASN A 60 7.56 -9.29 8.14
N THR A 61 8.88 -9.17 8.18
CA THR A 61 9.72 -8.72 7.05
C THR A 61 10.00 -9.81 6.02
N LYS A 62 9.52 -11.01 6.28
CA LYS A 62 9.53 -12.13 5.35
C LYS A 62 8.09 -12.64 5.17
N PRO A 63 7.12 -11.79 4.77
CA PRO A 63 5.79 -12.28 4.56
C PRO A 63 5.80 -13.31 3.45
N PHE A 64 4.93 -14.29 3.59
CA PHE A 64 4.78 -15.38 2.65
C PHE A 64 4.47 -14.81 1.26
N ALA A 65 5.28 -15.16 0.25
CA ALA A 65 5.21 -14.58 -1.10
C ALA A 65 5.44 -15.63 -2.21
N ASP A 66 5.25 -16.91 -1.90
CA ASP A 66 5.44 -18.01 -2.86
C ASP A 66 4.19 -18.21 -3.74
N PHE A 67 3.68 -17.12 -4.29
CA PHE A 67 2.49 -17.09 -5.15
C PHE A 67 2.90 -17.14 -6.62
N LEU A 68 2.07 -17.79 -7.46
CA LEU A 68 2.18 -17.79 -8.92
C LEU A 68 0.79 -17.68 -9.52
N PHE A 69 0.62 -16.87 -10.55
CA PHE A 69 -0.69 -16.62 -11.17
C PHE A 69 -0.89 -17.32 -12.53
N ASP A 70 0.19 -17.61 -13.25
CA ASP A 70 0.18 -17.97 -14.69
C ASP A 70 0.08 -19.48 -14.96
N ARG A 71 0.09 -20.32 -13.92
CA ARG A 71 0.32 -21.78 -14.09
C ARG A 71 -0.74 -22.70 -13.50
N GLY A 72 -2.02 -22.32 -13.57
CA GLY A 72 -3.11 -23.23 -13.28
C GLY A 72 -4.23 -22.61 -12.47
N MET A 73 -5.40 -22.51 -13.10
CA MET A 73 -6.60 -21.93 -12.48
C MET A 73 -7.71 -22.98 -12.37
N VAL A 74 -8.51 -22.87 -11.30
CA VAL A 74 -9.73 -23.69 -11.13
C VAL A 74 -10.77 -23.32 -12.17
N ASN A 75 -10.91 -22.02 -12.41
CA ASN A 75 -11.75 -21.47 -13.46
C ASN A 75 -11.14 -20.16 -13.99
N SER A 76 -11.55 -19.81 -15.22
CA SER A 76 -11.23 -18.59 -15.96
C SER A 76 -9.80 -18.37 -16.47
N TYR A 77 -9.54 -18.74 -17.73
CA TYR A 77 -8.50 -18.14 -18.58
C TYR A 77 -9.18 -17.56 -19.83
N GLY A 78 -9.74 -16.36 -19.75
CA GLY A 78 -10.52 -15.81 -20.86
C GLY A 78 -10.92 -14.35 -20.67
N LYS A 79 -11.26 -13.71 -21.78
CA LYS A 79 -11.81 -12.34 -21.80
C LYS A 79 -13.19 -12.39 -21.13
N THR A 80 -13.30 -11.88 -19.91
CA THR A 80 -14.61 -11.62 -19.30
C THR A 80 -15.27 -10.45 -20.02
N ALA A 81 -16.57 -10.57 -20.28
CA ALA A 81 -17.30 -9.57 -21.05
C ALA A 81 -17.24 -8.18 -20.39
N HIS A 82 -16.95 -7.17 -21.20
CA HIS A 82 -17.28 -5.79 -20.88
C HIS A 82 -18.79 -5.62 -20.98
N ILE A 83 -19.43 -4.95 -20.02
CA ILE A 83 -20.82 -4.50 -20.13
C ILE A 83 -20.81 -3.00 -20.37
N ASP A 84 -21.20 -2.59 -21.57
CA ASP A 84 -21.43 -1.19 -21.90
C ASP A 84 -22.73 -0.67 -21.26
N PRO A 85 -22.83 0.63 -20.93
CA PRO A 85 -24.09 1.29 -20.60
C PRO A 85 -25.18 1.13 -21.69
N ASP A 86 -24.76 0.90 -22.94
CA ASP A 86 -25.61 0.71 -24.12
C ASP A 86 -25.98 -0.77 -24.38
N GLY A 87 -25.63 -1.69 -23.48
CA GLY A 87 -26.04 -3.11 -23.55
C GLY A 87 -25.16 -4.04 -24.37
N TYR A 88 -23.95 -3.61 -24.77
CA TYR A 88 -22.95 -4.53 -25.33
C TYR A 88 -22.36 -5.39 -24.21
N GLY A 89 -22.56 -6.72 -24.27
CA GLY A 89 -22.12 -7.69 -23.26
C GLY A 89 -23.10 -7.82 -22.08
N ALA A 90 -24.20 -8.55 -22.25
CA ALA A 90 -25.12 -8.83 -21.15
C ALA A 90 -24.42 -9.61 -20.01
N TRP A 91 -24.93 -9.47 -18.78
CA TRP A 91 -24.59 -10.38 -17.68
C TRP A 91 -24.84 -11.82 -18.11
N LYS A 92 -23.77 -12.61 -18.19
CA LYS A 92 -23.78 -14.03 -18.47
C LYS A 92 -23.62 -14.78 -17.16
N LYS A 93 -24.68 -15.47 -16.78
CA LYS A 93 -24.72 -16.30 -15.59
C LYS A 93 -23.84 -17.53 -15.74
N PHE A 94 -23.28 -17.97 -14.63
CA PHE A 94 -22.59 -19.23 -14.51
C PHE A 94 -23.56 -20.39 -14.74
N GLU A 95 -23.31 -21.18 -15.78
CA GLU A 95 -24.06 -22.40 -16.04
C GLU A 95 -23.32 -23.63 -15.52
N THR A 96 -23.88 -24.31 -14.50
CA THR A 96 -23.28 -25.52 -13.88
C THR A 96 -22.93 -26.58 -14.92
N SER A 97 -23.81 -26.83 -15.90
CA SER A 97 -23.61 -27.82 -16.96
C SER A 97 -22.43 -27.54 -17.90
N LYS A 98 -21.97 -26.28 -17.95
CA LYS A 98 -20.85 -25.84 -18.80
C LYS A 98 -19.57 -25.58 -18.03
N HIS A 99 -19.69 -25.08 -16.80
CA HIS A 99 -18.57 -24.50 -16.06
C HIS A 99 -18.27 -25.22 -14.73
N ASN A 100 -19.04 -26.25 -14.33
CA ASN A 100 -18.80 -27.05 -13.12
C ASN A 100 -18.82 -28.58 -13.43
N ILE A 101 -18.08 -28.98 -14.46
CA ILE A 101 -17.90 -30.40 -14.80
C ILE A 101 -16.88 -31.03 -13.86
N GLY A 102 -17.29 -32.05 -13.08
CA GLY A 102 -16.49 -32.72 -12.06
C GLY A 102 -15.51 -33.79 -12.59
N SER A 103 -14.75 -34.41 -11.67
CA SER A 103 -13.81 -35.50 -11.95
C SER A 103 -14.51 -36.88 -12.12
N GLY A 104 -15.17 -37.13 -13.25
CA GLY A 104 -15.83 -38.41 -13.58
C GLY A 104 -15.72 -38.76 -15.08
N ASP A 105 -16.48 -39.73 -15.62
CA ASP A 105 -16.43 -40.11 -17.05
C ASP A 105 -16.87 -38.99 -18.02
N ASN A 106 -17.52 -37.94 -17.52
CA ASN A 106 -17.83 -36.70 -18.25
C ASN A 106 -16.64 -35.73 -18.29
N LYS A 107 -15.40 -36.23 -18.41
CA LYS A 107 -14.20 -35.37 -18.55
C LYS A 107 -14.37 -34.51 -19.81
N PRO A 108 -14.04 -33.21 -19.77
CA PRO A 108 -14.02 -32.43 -21.00
C PRO A 108 -13.05 -33.10 -22.00
N SER A 109 -13.58 -33.54 -23.13
CA SER A 109 -12.79 -34.02 -24.27
C SER A 109 -12.16 -32.86 -25.05
N TYR A 110 -12.64 -31.63 -24.81
CA TYR A 110 -12.30 -30.43 -25.55
C TYR A 110 -12.07 -29.21 -24.63
N VAL A 111 -11.24 -28.29 -25.12
CA VAL A 111 -10.99 -26.96 -24.56
C VAL A 111 -12.18 -26.04 -24.92
N GLY A 112 -13.33 -26.28 -24.27
CA GLY A 112 -14.58 -25.54 -24.51
C GLY A 112 -14.79 -24.32 -23.61
N GLU A 113 -16.07 -23.97 -23.41
CA GLU A 113 -16.54 -22.85 -22.58
C GLU A 113 -16.04 -22.92 -21.12
N ASP A 114 -15.75 -24.10 -20.59
CA ASP A 114 -15.17 -24.29 -19.24
C ASP A 114 -13.73 -23.74 -19.10
N THR A 115 -13.00 -23.60 -20.21
CA THR A 115 -11.59 -23.16 -20.23
C THR A 115 -11.45 -21.66 -20.42
N ARG A 116 -12.42 -21.10 -21.14
CA ARG A 116 -12.56 -19.70 -21.51
C ARG A 116 -13.98 -19.28 -21.12
N PRO A 117 -14.30 -19.29 -19.82
CA PRO A 117 -15.64 -18.99 -19.37
C PRO A 117 -15.96 -17.57 -19.81
N ASN A 118 -17.13 -17.43 -20.40
CA ASN A 118 -17.64 -16.14 -20.82
C ASN A 118 -18.63 -15.57 -19.80
N TYR A 119 -18.84 -16.24 -18.66
CA TYR A 119 -19.66 -15.75 -17.58
C TYR A 119 -18.98 -14.57 -16.86
N ASN A 120 -19.81 -13.68 -16.35
CA ASN A 120 -19.40 -12.58 -15.48
C ASN A 120 -20.37 -12.42 -14.30
N ASP A 121 -21.39 -13.26 -14.19
CA ASP A 121 -22.22 -13.43 -13.00
C ASP A 121 -22.01 -14.86 -12.50
N GLY A 122 -21.37 -15.01 -11.35
CA GLY A 122 -21.04 -16.30 -10.75
C GLY A 122 -22.25 -17.06 -10.20
N ASP A 123 -23.46 -16.47 -10.24
CA ASP A 123 -24.72 -17.07 -9.76
C ASP A 123 -24.63 -17.64 -8.34
N ASN A 124 -23.82 -17.01 -7.48
CA ASN A 124 -23.54 -17.36 -6.09
C ASN A 124 -22.75 -18.68 -5.87
N HIS A 125 -22.14 -19.22 -6.92
CA HIS A 125 -21.28 -20.40 -6.81
C HIS A 125 -20.05 -20.15 -5.95
N GLN A 126 -19.55 -21.23 -5.34
CA GLN A 126 -18.40 -21.23 -4.44
C GLN A 126 -17.19 -21.82 -5.17
N PHE A 127 -16.14 -21.04 -5.38
CA PHE A 127 -14.92 -21.50 -6.03
C PHE A 127 -13.83 -21.70 -4.98
N TRP A 128 -13.10 -22.80 -5.05
CA TRP A 128 -12.17 -23.11 -3.97
C TRP A 128 -10.90 -23.86 -4.38
N SER A 129 -9.85 -23.64 -3.59
CA SER A 129 -8.59 -24.39 -3.65
C SER A 129 -8.00 -24.50 -2.24
N GLY A 130 -7.81 -25.72 -1.74
CA GLY A 130 -7.26 -25.95 -0.40
C GLY A 130 -8.27 -25.88 0.73
N PHE A 131 -9.23 -24.97 0.65
CA PHE A 131 -10.30 -24.80 1.63
C PHE A 131 -11.64 -25.13 0.98
N LYS A 132 -12.09 -26.38 1.13
CA LYS A 132 -13.37 -26.82 0.59
C LYS A 132 -14.49 -26.39 1.53
N PRO A 133 -15.44 -25.54 1.09
CA PRO A 133 -16.59 -25.17 1.92
C PRO A 133 -17.54 -26.34 2.14
N ASP A 134 -18.20 -26.35 3.30
CA ASP A 134 -19.28 -27.30 3.57
C ASP A 134 -20.48 -27.03 2.67
N ALA A 135 -21.31 -28.06 2.44
CA ALA A 135 -22.53 -27.90 1.66
C ALA A 135 -23.45 -26.87 2.33
N ASN A 136 -23.77 -25.79 1.61
CA ASN A 136 -24.58 -24.64 2.08
C ASN A 136 -23.88 -23.67 3.05
N ASP A 137 -22.55 -23.64 3.11
CA ASP A 137 -21.83 -22.60 3.87
C ASP A 137 -21.99 -21.21 3.22
N ASN A 138 -23.08 -20.52 3.56
CA ASN A 138 -23.41 -19.20 3.02
C ASN A 138 -22.65 -18.07 3.74
N GLU A 139 -22.11 -18.34 4.92
CA GLU A 139 -21.36 -17.39 5.74
C GLU A 139 -19.84 -17.49 5.55
N GLY A 140 -19.36 -18.58 4.94
CA GLY A 140 -17.95 -18.80 4.65
C GLY A 140 -17.11 -19.20 5.86
N LYS A 141 -17.74 -19.71 6.93
CA LYS A 141 -17.08 -20.01 8.20
C LYS A 141 -16.82 -21.50 8.40
N ASN A 142 -17.35 -22.36 7.53
CA ASN A 142 -17.32 -23.80 7.71
C ASN A 142 -16.78 -24.51 6.47
N GLY A 143 -15.92 -25.49 6.70
CA GLY A 143 -15.36 -26.29 5.62
C GLY A 143 -14.19 -27.12 6.11
N THR A 144 -13.54 -27.79 5.16
CA THR A 144 -12.44 -28.71 5.42
C THR A 144 -11.23 -28.35 4.57
N LEU A 145 -10.04 -28.49 5.15
CA LEU A 145 -8.80 -28.34 4.40
C LEU A 145 -8.52 -29.62 3.61
N VAL A 146 -8.31 -29.50 2.30
CA VAL A 146 -8.13 -30.63 1.38
C VAL A 146 -7.03 -30.34 0.35
N ASN A 147 -6.33 -31.38 -0.12
CA ASN A 147 -5.35 -31.25 -1.20
C ASN A 147 -5.99 -31.25 -2.59
N GLU A 148 -7.01 -30.42 -2.78
CA GLU A 148 -7.84 -30.42 -3.98
C GLU A 148 -8.29 -28.99 -4.32
N SER A 149 -8.87 -28.84 -5.49
CA SER A 149 -9.59 -27.64 -5.90
C SER A 149 -10.95 -28.01 -6.48
N GLY A 150 -11.88 -27.08 -6.54
CA GLY A 150 -13.22 -27.37 -7.05
C GLY A 150 -14.17 -26.19 -7.08
N ILE A 151 -15.42 -26.50 -7.41
CA ILE A 151 -16.53 -25.56 -7.46
C ILE A 151 -17.73 -26.22 -6.76
N ASP A 152 -18.30 -25.51 -5.79
CA ASP A 152 -19.28 -26.01 -4.83
C ASP A 152 -18.78 -27.32 -4.18
N GLN A 153 -19.56 -28.39 -4.27
CA GLN A 153 -19.18 -29.70 -3.74
C GLN A 153 -18.40 -30.57 -4.73
N ASN A 154 -18.20 -30.11 -5.97
CA ASN A 154 -17.53 -30.85 -7.03
C ASN A 154 -16.02 -30.60 -7.01
N THR A 155 -15.26 -31.68 -6.88
CA THR A 155 -13.80 -31.69 -6.99
C THR A 155 -13.35 -31.65 -8.46
N ARG A 156 -12.26 -30.93 -8.73
CA ARG A 156 -11.61 -30.81 -10.03
C ARG A 156 -10.19 -31.36 -9.98
N GLY A 157 -10.01 -32.58 -10.49
CA GLY A 157 -8.70 -33.22 -10.69
C GLY A 157 -7.95 -32.76 -11.95
N TRP A 158 -8.27 -31.59 -12.48
CA TRP A 158 -7.69 -31.05 -13.71
C TRP A 158 -7.62 -29.51 -13.64
N ARG A 159 -6.78 -28.90 -14.48
CA ARG A 159 -6.62 -27.44 -14.61
C ARG A 159 -6.48 -27.00 -16.06
N TYR A 160 -6.67 -25.71 -16.30
CA TYR A 160 -6.26 -25.05 -17.55
C TYR A 160 -5.00 -24.20 -17.37
N SER A 161 -4.15 -24.21 -18.38
CA SER A 161 -3.01 -23.29 -18.54
C SER A 161 -2.94 -22.92 -20.01
N GLU A 162 -3.04 -21.65 -20.35
CA GLU A 162 -2.89 -21.17 -21.74
C GLU A 162 -3.83 -21.90 -22.74
N GLY A 163 -5.04 -22.24 -22.32
CA GLY A 163 -5.99 -23.01 -23.13
C GLY A 163 -5.63 -24.51 -23.29
N THR A 164 -4.68 -25.04 -22.54
CA THR A 164 -4.34 -26.47 -22.50
C THR A 164 -4.89 -27.12 -21.23
N LEU A 165 -5.54 -28.28 -21.36
CA LEU A 165 -6.05 -29.09 -20.24
C LEU A 165 -4.94 -29.97 -19.66
N TYR A 166 -4.68 -29.86 -18.36
CA TYR A 166 -3.77 -30.74 -17.62
C TYR A 166 -4.55 -31.58 -16.60
N ARG A 167 -4.33 -32.90 -16.59
CA ARG A 167 -5.06 -33.87 -15.76
C ARG A 167 -4.23 -34.34 -14.56
N ASN A 168 -4.89 -34.89 -13.55
CA ASN A 168 -4.30 -35.44 -12.33
C ASN A 168 -3.38 -34.44 -11.62
N VAL A 169 -3.84 -33.19 -11.53
CA VAL A 169 -3.09 -32.13 -10.88
C VAL A 169 -3.44 -32.09 -9.40
N PRO A 170 -2.46 -31.94 -8.49
CA PRO A 170 -2.70 -31.94 -7.05
C PRO A 170 -3.65 -30.81 -6.63
N ARG A 171 -3.32 -29.54 -6.94
CA ARG A 171 -4.13 -28.38 -6.52
C ARG A 171 -3.77 -27.10 -7.28
N SER A 172 -4.76 -26.29 -7.65
CA SER A 172 -4.56 -25.07 -8.46
C SER A 172 -3.84 -23.95 -7.70
N LEU A 173 -3.08 -23.14 -8.45
CA LEU A 173 -2.28 -22.01 -7.94
C LEU A 173 -3.10 -20.73 -7.81
N ALA A 174 -4.09 -20.54 -8.68
CA ALA A 174 -5.11 -19.51 -8.55
C ALA A 174 -6.51 -20.14 -8.63
N VAL A 175 -7.51 -19.58 -7.95
CA VAL A 175 -8.89 -20.06 -8.06
C VAL A 175 -9.54 -19.46 -9.30
N LEU A 176 -9.50 -18.13 -9.43
CA LEU A 176 -10.07 -17.36 -10.53
C LEU A 176 -9.03 -16.43 -11.16
N TYR A 177 -9.12 -16.25 -12.48
CA TYR A 177 -8.33 -15.28 -13.22
C TYR A 177 -9.20 -14.45 -14.19
N PHE A 178 -9.14 -13.13 -14.07
CA PHE A 178 -9.92 -12.20 -14.89
C PHE A 178 -9.01 -11.27 -15.68
N ASN A 179 -9.26 -11.16 -16.98
CA ASN A 179 -8.43 -10.35 -17.87
C ASN A 179 -9.29 -9.68 -18.95
N ASN A 180 -9.08 -8.38 -19.14
CA ASN A 180 -9.64 -7.66 -20.28
C ASN A 180 -8.65 -6.72 -20.99
N SER A 181 -7.34 -6.96 -20.89
CA SER A 181 -6.29 -6.08 -21.45
C SER A 181 -6.20 -6.10 -22.98
N ALA A 182 -6.77 -7.12 -23.64
CA ALA A 182 -6.66 -7.35 -25.08
C ALA A 182 -7.90 -6.91 -25.89
N VAL A 183 -8.85 -6.17 -25.31
CA VAL A 183 -9.94 -5.52 -26.06
C VAL A 183 -9.44 -4.14 -26.50
N ASN A 184 -8.64 -4.17 -27.56
CA ASN A 184 -8.14 -2.99 -28.25
C ASN A 184 -9.31 -2.14 -28.79
N ASN A 185 -9.20 -0.82 -28.62
CA ASN A 185 -9.79 0.24 -29.46
C ASN A 185 -11.27 0.59 -29.31
N TYR A 186 -11.73 1.18 -28.20
CA TYR A 186 -12.84 2.14 -28.29
C TYR A 186 -12.70 3.25 -27.23
N VAL A 187 -12.00 4.32 -27.59
CA VAL A 187 -12.28 5.66 -27.05
C VAL A 187 -12.93 6.41 -28.20
N GLU A 188 -14.25 6.49 -28.20
CA GLU A 188 -14.99 7.41 -29.06
C GLU A 188 -15.48 8.55 -28.16
N ASN A 189 -15.14 9.79 -28.52
CA ASN A 189 -15.65 11.00 -27.85
C ASN A 189 -15.40 11.09 -26.32
N GLY A 190 -14.27 10.57 -25.83
CA GLY A 190 -13.85 10.81 -24.44
C GLY A 190 -14.52 9.92 -23.38
N VAL A 191 -15.17 8.83 -23.76
CA VAL A 191 -15.72 7.83 -22.82
C VAL A 191 -14.85 6.58 -22.80
N LYS A 192 -14.39 6.19 -21.60
CA LYS A 192 -13.57 4.99 -21.38
C LYS A 192 -14.48 3.76 -21.34
N LYS A 193 -14.45 2.92 -22.37
CA LYS A 193 -15.03 1.57 -22.37
C LYS A 193 -13.88 0.55 -22.18
N ASN A 194 -14.17 -0.61 -21.56
CA ASN A 194 -13.31 -1.81 -21.46
C ASN A 194 -12.47 -2.02 -20.18
N GLY A 195 -13.15 -2.14 -19.03
CA GLY A 195 -12.68 -2.97 -17.90
C GLY A 195 -13.44 -4.31 -17.87
N PHE A 196 -12.94 -5.32 -17.15
CA PHE A 196 -13.76 -6.50 -16.84
C PHE A 196 -14.83 -6.14 -15.80
N GLN A 197 -15.94 -6.86 -15.80
CA GLN A 197 -16.91 -6.77 -14.71
C GLN A 197 -17.26 -8.18 -14.27
N VAL A 198 -17.33 -8.42 -12.97
CA VAL A 198 -17.71 -9.72 -12.41
C VAL A 198 -18.52 -9.55 -11.14
N LYS A 199 -19.47 -10.46 -10.88
CA LYS A 199 -20.30 -10.42 -9.67
C LYS A 199 -20.74 -11.77 -9.13
N ASN A 200 -21.27 -11.77 -7.90
CA ASN A 200 -22.01 -12.87 -7.28
C ASN A 200 -21.24 -14.19 -7.19
N PHE A 201 -20.12 -14.23 -6.49
CA PHE A 201 -19.45 -15.50 -6.18
C PHE A 201 -18.68 -15.44 -4.87
N ARG A 202 -18.35 -16.63 -4.37
CA ARG A 202 -17.49 -16.80 -3.19
C ARG A 202 -16.20 -17.48 -3.58
N VAL A 203 -15.09 -17.09 -2.95
CA VAL A 203 -13.77 -17.70 -3.17
C VAL A 203 -13.18 -18.19 -1.84
N TYR A 204 -12.74 -19.43 -1.80
CA TYR A 204 -12.14 -20.07 -0.62
C TYR A 204 -10.72 -20.53 -0.95
N ALA A 205 -9.74 -20.10 -0.17
CA ALA A 205 -8.34 -20.33 -0.48
C ALA A 205 -7.52 -20.67 0.76
N ALA A 206 -6.81 -21.79 0.72
CA ALA A 206 -5.78 -22.14 1.70
C ALA A 206 -4.48 -22.48 0.97
N GLY A 207 -3.32 -22.04 1.45
CA GLY A 207 -2.02 -22.48 0.94
C GLY A 207 -1.67 -23.88 1.44
N ASN A 208 -0.38 -24.18 1.61
CA ASN A 208 0.08 -25.40 2.28
C ASN A 208 0.05 -25.18 3.79
N VAL A 209 -1.08 -25.52 4.41
CA VAL A 209 -1.36 -25.36 5.85
C VAL A 209 -2.00 -26.64 6.37
N GLY A 210 -1.72 -27.03 7.61
CA GLY A 210 -2.35 -28.20 8.23
C GLY A 210 -2.04 -29.54 7.55
N GLY A 211 -0.92 -29.62 6.81
CA GLY A 211 -0.48 -30.85 6.14
C GLY A 211 -1.24 -31.19 4.85
N ILE A 212 -2.06 -30.28 4.31
CA ILE A 212 -2.79 -30.55 3.06
C ILE A 212 -1.90 -30.60 1.82
N GLY A 213 -0.62 -30.25 1.94
CA GLY A 213 0.32 -30.36 0.83
C GLY A 213 0.31 -29.13 -0.08
N LYS A 214 1.14 -29.21 -1.13
CA LYS A 214 1.50 -28.07 -1.97
C LYS A 214 0.59 -27.92 -3.19
N THR A 215 0.45 -26.70 -3.68
CA THR A 215 -0.16 -26.42 -4.98
C THR A 215 0.76 -26.86 -6.11
N ASN A 216 0.26 -26.81 -7.35
CA ASN A 216 1.06 -27.12 -8.55
C ASN A 216 2.40 -26.39 -8.55
N TRP A 217 3.41 -26.98 -9.20
CA TRP A 217 4.78 -26.46 -9.22
C TRP A 217 5.46 -26.39 -7.83
N ASN A 218 5.02 -27.23 -6.89
CA ASN A 218 5.62 -27.39 -5.57
C ASN A 218 5.56 -26.09 -4.74
N LYS A 219 4.49 -25.32 -4.92
CA LYS A 219 4.29 -24.03 -4.27
C LYS A 219 3.50 -24.17 -2.98
N ASP A 220 3.85 -23.35 -2.00
CA ASP A 220 3.16 -23.33 -0.71
C ASP A 220 1.95 -22.37 -0.72
N GLY A 221 1.81 -21.56 -1.77
CA GLY A 221 0.85 -20.47 -1.83
C GLY A 221 -0.30 -20.74 -2.78
N VAL A 222 -1.39 -20.00 -2.56
CA VAL A 222 -2.55 -19.97 -3.47
C VAL A 222 -3.08 -18.55 -3.60
N ILE A 223 -3.61 -18.23 -4.78
CA ILE A 223 -4.30 -16.97 -5.07
C ILE A 223 -5.80 -17.28 -5.19
N GLY A 224 -6.66 -16.51 -4.53
CA GLY A 224 -8.09 -16.55 -4.74
C GLY A 224 -8.44 -16.00 -6.12
N ILE A 225 -8.24 -14.70 -6.32
CA ILE A 225 -8.55 -14.00 -7.55
C ILE A 225 -7.27 -13.37 -8.10
N HIS A 226 -6.99 -13.57 -9.38
CA HIS A 226 -5.98 -12.83 -10.09
C HIS A 226 -6.62 -11.94 -11.15
N THR A 227 -6.18 -10.69 -11.26
CA THR A 227 -6.77 -9.71 -12.17
C THR A 227 -5.74 -9.06 -13.06
N VAL A 228 -6.09 -8.88 -14.32
CA VAL A 228 -5.32 -8.18 -15.34
C VAL A 228 -6.21 -7.11 -15.96
N TRP A 229 -5.73 -5.86 -15.95
CA TRP A 229 -6.45 -4.65 -16.42
C TRP A 229 -7.44 -4.04 -15.42
N ASP A 230 -8.09 -2.95 -15.84
CA ASP A 230 -9.17 -2.28 -15.11
C ASP A 230 -10.37 -3.22 -14.95
N GLY A 231 -11.09 -3.12 -13.83
CA GLY A 231 -12.32 -3.90 -13.66
C GLY A 231 -13.11 -3.62 -12.39
N THR A 232 -14.34 -4.12 -12.37
CA THR A 232 -15.30 -3.96 -11.27
C THR A 232 -15.67 -5.33 -10.71
N LEU A 233 -15.59 -5.48 -9.39
CA LEU A 233 -15.98 -6.67 -8.65
C LEU A 233 -17.13 -6.30 -7.70
N ASN A 234 -18.28 -6.95 -7.87
CA ASN A 234 -19.49 -6.65 -7.11
C ASN A 234 -20.04 -7.90 -6.40
N ASN A 235 -20.37 -7.81 -5.12
CA ASN A 235 -20.96 -8.92 -4.35
C ASN A 235 -20.06 -10.17 -4.35
N ILE A 236 -18.79 -9.97 -3.94
CA ILE A 236 -17.76 -11.02 -3.91
C ILE A 236 -17.32 -11.26 -2.46
N HIS A 237 -17.26 -12.52 -2.03
CA HIS A 237 -16.82 -12.85 -0.67
C HIS A 237 -15.65 -13.82 -0.68
N GLY A 238 -14.53 -13.42 -0.09
CA GLY A 238 -13.32 -14.21 0.06
C GLY A 238 -13.15 -14.78 1.46
N TYR A 239 -12.68 -16.02 1.53
CA TYR A 239 -12.43 -16.74 2.77
C TYR A 239 -11.04 -17.40 2.73
N LEU A 240 -10.12 -16.92 3.56
CA LEU A 240 -8.71 -17.31 3.52
C LEU A 240 -8.32 -18.18 4.73
N TYR A 241 -7.57 -19.26 4.49
CA TYR A 241 -7.08 -20.18 5.53
C TYR A 241 -5.55 -20.37 5.45
N GLY A 242 -4.82 -19.28 5.63
CA GLY A 242 -3.36 -19.25 5.73
C GLY A 242 -2.63 -19.40 4.39
N ARG A 243 -1.51 -18.67 4.23
CA ARG A 243 -0.67 -18.68 3.02
C ARG A 243 -1.47 -18.49 1.72
N ALA A 244 -2.52 -17.67 1.79
CA ALA A 244 -3.45 -17.43 0.70
C ALA A 244 -3.56 -15.93 0.42
N VAL A 245 -3.79 -15.60 -0.85
CA VAL A 245 -4.11 -14.25 -1.30
C VAL A 245 -5.59 -14.16 -1.61
N PHE A 246 -6.32 -13.12 -1.18
CA PHE A 246 -7.67 -12.88 -1.69
C PHE A 246 -7.63 -12.41 -3.14
N LEU A 247 -6.93 -11.30 -3.40
CA LEU A 247 -6.78 -10.74 -4.74
C LEU A 247 -5.34 -10.37 -5.05
N SER A 248 -4.88 -10.73 -6.25
CA SER A 248 -3.62 -10.27 -6.80
C SER A 248 -3.82 -9.52 -8.12
N MET A 249 -2.97 -8.53 -8.36
CA MET A 249 -2.95 -7.77 -9.61
C MET A 249 -1.53 -7.60 -10.14
N GLU A 250 -1.39 -7.48 -11.45
CA GLU A 250 -0.10 -7.34 -12.12
C GLU A 250 0.40 -5.89 -12.10
N THR A 251 1.58 -5.66 -11.54
CA THR A 251 2.10 -4.29 -11.40
C THR A 251 2.35 -3.58 -12.73
N TRP A 252 2.47 -4.28 -13.87
CA TRP A 252 2.72 -3.72 -15.20
C TRP A 252 1.45 -3.37 -15.98
N HIS A 253 0.29 -3.87 -15.53
CA HIS A 253 -1.00 -3.44 -16.08
C HIS A 253 -1.61 -2.27 -15.33
N ALA A 254 -1.17 -1.99 -14.09
CA ALA A 254 -1.71 -0.90 -13.27
C ALA A 254 -3.24 -0.83 -13.35
N GLY A 255 -3.91 -1.95 -13.07
CA GLY A 255 -5.36 -2.03 -13.17
C GLY A 255 -6.03 -1.07 -12.18
N LYS A 256 -7.09 -0.40 -12.62
CA LYS A 256 -8.01 0.33 -11.75
C LYS A 256 -9.14 -0.62 -11.36
N LEU A 257 -9.08 -1.14 -10.13
CA LEU A 257 -10.08 -2.05 -9.58
C LEU A 257 -11.09 -1.31 -8.71
N GLU A 258 -12.36 -1.59 -8.93
CA GLU A 258 -13.48 -1.06 -8.14
C GLU A 258 -14.22 -2.19 -7.44
N PHE A 259 -14.43 -2.04 -6.13
CA PHE A 259 -15.05 -3.03 -5.27
C PHE A 259 -16.37 -2.53 -4.68
N GLU A 260 -17.42 -3.31 -4.87
CA GLU A 260 -18.74 -3.07 -4.32
C GLU A 260 -19.22 -4.29 -3.55
N ASN A 261 -19.70 -4.09 -2.32
CA ASN A 261 -20.20 -5.18 -1.46
C ASN A 261 -19.25 -6.39 -1.42
N THR A 262 -17.97 -6.16 -1.12
CA THR A 262 -16.93 -7.19 -1.17
C THR A 262 -16.32 -7.41 0.21
N THR A 263 -16.07 -8.67 0.57
CA THR A 263 -15.38 -9.03 1.82
C THR A 263 -14.23 -10.01 1.57
N ALA A 264 -13.25 -10.03 2.46
CA ALA A 264 -12.10 -10.93 2.41
C ALA A 264 -11.69 -11.36 3.83
N ASP A 265 -12.44 -12.28 4.42
CA ASP A 265 -12.26 -12.70 5.80
C ASP A 265 -11.19 -13.80 5.94
N ILE A 266 -10.43 -13.75 7.02
CA ILE A 266 -9.59 -14.89 7.43
C ILE A 266 -10.43 -15.79 8.33
N VAL A 267 -10.43 -17.08 8.03
CA VAL A 267 -11.25 -18.07 8.72
C VAL A 267 -10.38 -18.93 9.61
N ASN A 268 -10.85 -19.21 10.82
CA ASN A 268 -10.19 -20.11 11.76
C ASN A 268 -11.17 -21.24 12.10
N LEU A 269 -10.77 -22.47 11.79
CA LEU A 269 -11.58 -23.68 11.97
C LEU A 269 -11.36 -24.31 13.36
N GLY A 270 -10.63 -23.62 14.25
CA GLY A 270 -10.29 -24.11 15.59
C GLY A 270 -9.26 -25.24 15.59
N ASN A 271 -8.58 -25.49 14.46
CA ASN A 271 -7.57 -26.53 14.36
C ASN A 271 -6.23 -26.02 14.88
N ALA A 272 -5.85 -26.44 16.09
CA ALA A 272 -4.59 -26.06 16.73
C ALA A 272 -3.33 -26.43 15.92
N ASN A 273 -3.42 -27.44 15.05
CA ASN A 273 -2.31 -27.88 14.19
C ASN A 273 -2.26 -27.14 12.84
N ALA A 274 -3.21 -26.22 12.60
CA ALA A 274 -3.36 -25.51 11.34
C ALA A 274 -3.86 -24.09 11.60
N VAL A 275 -2.95 -23.18 11.99
CA VAL A 275 -3.28 -21.77 12.22
C VAL A 275 -3.31 -21.02 10.88
N PRO A 276 -4.36 -20.23 10.57
CA PRO A 276 -4.53 -19.58 9.27
C PRO A 276 -3.67 -18.30 9.17
N ASN A 277 -2.36 -18.40 9.37
CA ASN A 277 -1.44 -17.25 9.34
C ASN A 277 -0.94 -16.93 7.93
N GLU A 278 -0.30 -15.77 7.77
CA GLU A 278 0.44 -15.40 6.55
C GLU A 278 -0.44 -15.23 5.30
N ASN A 279 -1.65 -14.70 5.46
CA ASN A 279 -2.52 -14.33 4.35
C ASN A 279 -2.24 -12.90 3.87
N THR A 280 -2.64 -12.63 2.63
CA THR A 280 -2.61 -11.29 2.05
C THR A 280 -3.96 -10.96 1.41
N ILE A 281 -4.55 -9.80 1.73
CA ILE A 281 -5.80 -9.40 1.09
C ILE A 281 -5.54 -8.95 -0.35
N PHE A 282 -4.62 -8.00 -0.52
CA PHE A 282 -4.21 -7.46 -1.82
C PHE A 282 -2.70 -7.62 -2.03
N TYR A 283 -2.35 -8.41 -3.03
CA TYR A 283 -0.97 -8.66 -3.43
C TYR A 283 -0.68 -8.02 -4.79
N ILE A 284 0.17 -6.99 -4.81
CA ILE A 284 0.61 -6.39 -6.07
C ILE A 284 1.80 -7.20 -6.59
N TYR A 285 1.53 -8.00 -7.62
CA TYR A 285 2.48 -8.96 -8.16
C TYR A 285 3.63 -8.23 -8.86
N PRO A 286 4.90 -8.49 -8.48
CA PRO A 286 6.03 -7.70 -8.93
C PRO A 286 6.54 -8.09 -10.32
N ALA A 287 7.25 -7.16 -10.96
CA ALA A 287 7.93 -7.40 -12.23
C ALA A 287 9.24 -6.61 -12.33
N THR A 288 10.10 -6.99 -13.28
CA THR A 288 11.32 -6.24 -13.61
C THR A 288 10.99 -4.86 -14.17
N TYR A 289 11.91 -3.89 -14.00
CA TYR A 289 11.71 -2.50 -14.44
C TYR A 289 11.29 -2.41 -15.92
N GLU A 290 11.97 -3.17 -16.79
CA GLU A 290 11.69 -3.23 -18.22
C GLU A 290 10.33 -3.87 -18.53
N THR A 291 9.89 -4.84 -17.74
CA THR A 291 8.56 -5.44 -17.90
C THR A 291 7.47 -4.44 -17.55
N ILE A 292 7.65 -3.69 -16.46
CA ILE A 292 6.68 -2.66 -16.01
C ILE A 292 6.47 -1.59 -17.09
N THR A 293 7.53 -1.16 -17.75
CA THR A 293 7.46 -0.08 -18.74
C THR A 293 7.08 -0.56 -20.14
N THR A 294 7.43 -1.80 -20.52
CA THR A 294 7.31 -2.25 -21.92
C THR A 294 6.29 -3.35 -22.18
N HIS A 295 5.96 -4.24 -21.23
CA HIS A 295 5.14 -5.43 -21.50
C HIS A 295 3.82 -5.08 -22.18
N ASN A 296 3.12 -4.11 -21.60
CA ASN A 296 1.87 -3.58 -22.12
C ASN A 296 2.06 -2.15 -22.64
N TYR A 297 3.07 -1.91 -23.48
CA TYR A 297 3.52 -0.56 -23.83
C TYR A 297 2.47 0.45 -24.35
N TRP A 298 1.32 -0.01 -24.85
CA TRP A 298 0.24 0.84 -25.36
C TRP A 298 -0.74 1.24 -24.27
N SER A 299 -0.64 0.63 -23.09
CA SER A 299 -1.53 0.87 -21.95
C SER A 299 -0.76 0.54 -20.65
N GLY A 300 -1.43 0.22 -19.55
CA GLY A 300 -0.75 -0.21 -18.33
C GLY A 300 0.04 0.85 -17.58
N SER A 301 1.04 0.43 -16.81
CA SER A 301 1.69 1.27 -15.79
C SER A 301 2.49 2.44 -16.34
N SER A 302 2.98 2.32 -17.58
CA SER A 302 3.62 3.44 -18.27
C SER A 302 2.60 4.46 -18.81
N LYS A 303 1.30 4.12 -18.80
CA LYS A 303 0.23 4.91 -19.41
C LYS A 303 -0.86 5.38 -18.46
N GLN A 304 -0.95 4.78 -17.28
CA GLN A 304 -1.90 5.14 -16.23
C GLN A 304 -1.37 4.74 -14.84
N ARG A 305 -1.89 5.40 -13.81
CA ARG A 305 -1.80 4.94 -12.43
C ARG A 305 -2.87 3.88 -12.14
N GLY A 306 -2.50 2.81 -11.45
CA GLY A 306 -3.44 1.79 -11.00
C GLY A 306 -4.23 2.27 -9.78
N ALA A 307 -5.30 1.56 -9.40
CA ALA A 307 -6.09 1.98 -8.25
C ALA A 307 -6.81 0.84 -7.55
N PHE A 308 -7.00 0.99 -6.24
CA PHE A 308 -7.98 0.24 -5.45
C PHE A 308 -9.07 1.21 -5.01
N LYS A 309 -10.28 1.04 -5.53
CA LYS A 309 -11.43 1.91 -5.29
C LYS A 309 -12.58 1.13 -4.67
N GLY A 310 -13.42 1.80 -3.90
CA GLY A 310 -14.56 1.18 -3.23
C GLY A 310 -14.18 0.50 -1.91
N THR A 311 -14.98 -0.45 -1.47
CA THR A 311 -14.91 -1.02 -0.10
C THR A 311 -14.70 -2.52 -0.12
N VAL A 312 -13.64 -2.98 0.55
CA VAL A 312 -13.45 -4.40 0.92
C VAL A 312 -13.29 -4.48 2.43
N ASP A 313 -14.23 -5.13 3.11
CA ASP A 313 -14.15 -5.35 4.56
C ASP A 313 -13.43 -6.68 4.85
N ALA A 314 -12.61 -6.74 5.91
CA ALA A 314 -11.94 -7.97 6.31
C ALA A 314 -11.78 -8.09 7.83
N ASN A 315 -12.15 -9.24 8.37
CA ASN A 315 -11.77 -9.69 9.71
C ASN A 315 -10.45 -10.47 9.63
N ILE A 316 -9.41 -9.94 10.26
CA ILE A 316 -8.05 -10.47 10.26
C ILE A 316 -7.79 -11.05 11.65
N ILE A 317 -8.24 -12.29 11.84
CA ILE A 317 -8.33 -12.95 13.16
C ILE A 317 -7.08 -13.75 13.53
N SER A 318 -6.08 -13.80 12.66
CA SER A 318 -4.85 -14.57 12.82
C SER A 318 -3.63 -13.68 12.65
N ASN A 319 -2.44 -14.29 12.63
CA ASN A 319 -1.19 -13.57 12.82
C ASN A 319 -0.42 -13.42 11.52
N LYS A 320 0.43 -12.38 11.48
CA LYS A 320 1.42 -12.14 10.42
C LYS A 320 0.81 -11.99 9.01
N ASN A 321 -0.43 -11.54 8.93
CA ASN A 321 -1.12 -11.25 7.68
C ASN A 321 -0.80 -9.83 7.20
N SER A 322 -1.13 -9.54 5.94
CA SER A 322 -1.00 -8.21 5.35
C SER A 322 -2.28 -7.80 4.60
N VAL A 323 -2.72 -6.55 4.71
CA VAL A 323 -3.81 -6.06 3.85
C VAL A 323 -3.29 -5.74 2.46
N TYR A 324 -2.42 -4.74 2.33
CA TYR A 324 -1.76 -4.37 1.08
C TYR A 324 -0.30 -4.79 1.13
N SER A 325 0.16 -5.56 0.16
CA SER A 325 1.55 -6.04 0.11
C SER A 325 2.20 -5.75 -1.24
N THR A 326 3.37 -5.12 -1.19
CA THR A 326 4.18 -4.76 -2.36
C THR A 326 5.61 -5.28 -2.19
N TYR A 327 6.19 -5.79 -3.28
CA TYR A 327 7.55 -6.35 -3.28
C TYR A 327 8.37 -5.83 -4.44
N GLY A 328 9.62 -5.47 -4.21
CA GLY A 328 10.51 -5.02 -5.28
C GLY A 328 9.94 -3.85 -6.09
N ALA A 329 10.26 -3.78 -7.38
CA ALA A 329 9.84 -2.66 -8.23
C ALA A 329 8.34 -2.69 -8.51
N GLN A 330 7.71 -1.51 -8.39
CA GLN A 330 6.27 -1.32 -8.57
C GLN A 330 5.98 -0.21 -9.58
N GLY A 331 4.80 -0.28 -10.18
CA GLY A 331 4.16 0.86 -10.83
C GLY A 331 3.52 1.79 -9.80
N SER A 332 2.95 2.91 -10.25
CA SER A 332 2.24 3.83 -9.35
C SER A 332 0.79 3.38 -9.14
N PHE A 333 0.33 3.42 -7.88
CA PHE A 333 -1.02 3.04 -7.47
C PHE A 333 -1.65 4.10 -6.56
N ASP A 334 -2.94 4.34 -6.75
CA ASP A 334 -3.83 5.02 -5.80
C ASP A 334 -4.51 3.97 -4.91
N ILE A 335 -3.99 3.78 -3.70
CA ILE A 335 -4.60 2.92 -2.68
C ILE A 335 -5.53 3.81 -1.85
N ASP A 336 -6.81 3.89 -2.23
CA ASP A 336 -7.85 4.59 -1.47
C ASP A 336 -8.68 3.58 -0.67
N SER A 337 -8.15 3.21 0.49
CA SER A 337 -8.74 2.21 1.38
C SER A 337 -9.97 2.76 2.11
N LYS A 338 -11.15 2.35 1.66
CA LYS A 338 -12.45 2.66 2.30
C LYS A 338 -13.07 1.49 3.06
N GLY A 339 -12.41 0.33 3.01
CA GLY A 339 -12.79 -0.88 3.71
C GLY A 339 -12.59 -0.80 5.23
N THR A 340 -13.27 -1.69 5.94
CA THR A 340 -13.14 -1.90 7.39
C THR A 340 -12.24 -3.10 7.61
N TYR A 341 -11.01 -2.85 8.06
CA TYR A 341 -10.07 -3.91 8.43
C TYR A 341 -10.00 -4.02 9.94
N LYS A 342 -10.35 -5.18 10.49
CA LYS A 342 -10.31 -5.45 11.94
C LYS A 342 -9.20 -6.46 12.22
N LEU A 343 -8.11 -5.98 12.82
CA LEU A 343 -6.91 -6.75 13.12
C LEU A 343 -7.02 -7.30 14.54
N GLU A 344 -7.62 -8.48 14.68
CA GLU A 344 -7.79 -9.15 15.98
C GLU A 344 -6.59 -10.02 16.34
N GLY A 345 -5.92 -10.63 15.34
CA GLY A 345 -4.67 -11.32 15.57
C GLY A 345 -3.47 -10.38 15.72
N SER A 346 -2.30 -10.95 16.01
CA SER A 346 -1.07 -10.22 16.30
C SER A 346 -0.07 -10.15 15.13
N GLY A 347 0.79 -9.13 15.14
CA GLY A 347 1.89 -8.98 14.19
C GLY A 347 1.46 -8.81 12.72
N ASN A 348 0.25 -8.33 12.50
CA ASN A 348 -0.32 -8.05 11.17
C ASN A 348 0.10 -6.68 10.64
N LEU A 349 0.06 -6.53 9.31
CA LEU A 349 0.42 -5.31 8.59
C LEU A 349 -0.79 -4.78 7.80
N VAL A 350 -1.09 -3.48 7.88
CA VAL A 350 -2.08 -2.90 6.94
C VAL A 350 -1.41 -2.60 5.59
N TYR A 351 -0.28 -1.90 5.59
CA TYR A 351 0.56 -1.72 4.42
C TYR A 351 1.95 -2.33 4.67
N SER A 352 2.32 -3.28 3.82
CA SER A 352 3.63 -3.95 3.83
C SER A 352 4.47 -3.44 2.66
N GLY A 353 5.20 -2.35 2.88
CA GLY A 353 6.12 -1.75 1.91
C GLY A 353 7.47 -2.47 1.91
N LEU A 354 7.64 -3.44 1.01
CA LEU A 354 8.86 -4.23 0.83
C LEU A 354 9.51 -4.02 -0.55
N GLY A 355 9.20 -2.89 -1.17
CA GLY A 355 9.56 -2.59 -2.54
C GLY A 355 9.72 -1.09 -2.82
N TYR A 356 10.35 -0.78 -3.94
CA TYR A 356 10.51 0.58 -4.44
C TYR A 356 9.31 0.97 -5.32
N THR A 357 8.62 2.04 -4.91
CA THR A 357 7.51 2.64 -5.65
C THR A 357 7.92 4.05 -6.14
N PRO A 358 8.18 4.25 -7.43
CA PRO A 358 8.52 5.54 -8.01
C PRO A 358 7.29 6.44 -8.18
N ASN A 359 7.53 7.74 -8.28
CA ASN A 359 6.54 8.71 -8.74
C ASN A 359 6.55 8.83 -10.27
N TYR A 360 5.64 8.14 -10.95
CA TYR A 360 5.61 8.17 -12.42
C TYR A 360 5.22 9.55 -12.96
N GLN A 361 4.61 10.44 -12.15
CA GLN A 361 4.34 11.83 -12.52
C GLN A 361 5.62 12.59 -12.89
N ASN A 362 6.70 12.34 -12.15
CA ASN A 362 8.02 12.92 -12.38
C ASN A 362 8.70 12.35 -13.62
N LEU A 363 8.28 11.16 -14.07
CA LEU A 363 8.84 10.43 -15.20
C LEU A 363 8.06 10.64 -16.52
N ILE A 364 6.94 11.38 -16.52
CA ILE A 364 6.18 11.65 -17.76
C ILE A 364 7.10 12.33 -18.79
N GLY A 365 7.14 11.74 -19.99
CA GLY A 365 8.02 12.14 -21.10
C GLY A 365 9.29 11.30 -21.22
N GLU A 366 9.63 10.49 -20.22
CA GLU A 366 10.85 9.68 -20.24
C GLU A 366 10.73 8.42 -21.10
N GLY A 367 11.86 8.02 -21.67
CA GLY A 367 12.03 6.83 -22.50
C GLY A 367 11.55 7.00 -23.94
N THR A 368 11.94 6.07 -24.80
CA THR A 368 11.51 6.00 -26.20
C THR A 368 10.15 5.33 -26.31
N SER A 369 9.20 5.97 -27.00
CA SER A 369 7.89 5.40 -27.31
C SER A 369 7.86 4.70 -28.66
N ASP A 370 7.10 3.61 -28.74
CA ASP A 370 6.76 2.95 -30.01
C ASP A 370 5.30 3.21 -30.42
N VAL A 371 4.58 4.07 -29.69
CA VAL A 371 3.18 4.38 -29.95
C VAL A 371 3.09 5.72 -30.65
N SER A 372 2.48 5.74 -31.83
CA SER A 372 2.24 6.98 -32.57
C SER A 372 1.44 7.96 -31.71
N GLY A 373 1.91 9.20 -31.60
CA GLY A 373 1.29 10.24 -30.78
C GLY A 373 1.75 10.30 -29.33
N ASP A 374 2.61 9.40 -28.86
CA ASP A 374 3.26 9.54 -27.55
C ASP A 374 4.68 10.11 -27.71
N ASP A 375 5.03 11.15 -26.97
CA ASP A 375 6.42 11.60 -26.80
C ASP A 375 6.91 11.15 -25.42
N GLY A 376 7.58 9.99 -25.37
CA GLY A 376 7.96 9.33 -24.13
C GLY A 376 7.34 7.94 -23.95
N ARG A 377 8.06 7.03 -23.29
CA ARG A 377 7.48 5.75 -22.83
C ARG A 377 6.46 5.99 -21.72
N ILE A 378 6.74 6.90 -20.79
CA ILE A 378 5.81 7.22 -19.69
C ILE A 378 4.93 8.41 -20.10
N VAL A 379 3.61 8.23 -20.11
CA VAL A 379 2.62 9.25 -20.50
C VAL A 379 1.37 9.09 -19.64
N ASP A 380 0.79 10.15 -19.09
CA ASP A 380 -0.53 10.06 -18.45
C ASP A 380 -1.65 10.12 -19.51
N ARG A 381 -2.03 8.97 -20.06
CA ARG A 381 -3.13 8.91 -21.04
C ARG A 381 -4.50 9.11 -20.42
N THR A 382 -4.63 8.96 -19.11
CA THR A 382 -5.90 9.12 -18.41
C THR A 382 -6.16 10.57 -17.98
N LEU A 383 -5.12 11.40 -17.95
CA LEU A 383 -5.17 12.78 -17.46
C LEU A 383 -5.77 12.83 -16.05
N GLU A 384 -5.33 11.90 -15.20
CA GLU A 384 -5.76 11.76 -13.80
C GLU A 384 -4.61 11.97 -12.81
N GLY A 385 -3.37 12.13 -13.29
CA GLY A 385 -2.15 12.13 -12.49
C GLY A 385 -1.56 10.72 -12.30
N MET A 386 -0.26 10.67 -12.04
CA MET A 386 0.53 9.44 -11.89
C MET A 386 1.30 9.35 -10.56
N THR A 387 1.01 10.24 -9.60
CA THR A 387 1.59 10.19 -8.25
C THR A 387 1.02 9.02 -7.45
N PRO A 388 1.81 8.08 -6.92
CA PRO A 388 1.27 7.02 -6.07
C PRO A 388 0.73 7.62 -4.76
N SER A 389 -0.37 7.07 -4.24
CA SER A 389 -0.90 7.49 -2.93
C SER A 389 -1.38 6.30 -2.08
N ILE A 390 -1.20 6.42 -0.76
CA ILE A 390 -1.77 5.52 0.25
C ILE A 390 -2.70 6.35 1.12
N LYS A 391 -4.00 6.09 1.03
CA LYS A 391 -5.03 6.76 1.83
C LYS A 391 -5.82 5.72 2.61
N LEU A 392 -5.62 5.72 3.92
CA LEU A 392 -6.49 4.98 4.85
C LEU A 392 -7.74 5.83 5.15
N THR A 393 -8.57 6.05 4.12
CA THR A 393 -9.75 6.90 4.23
C THR A 393 -10.69 6.41 5.34
N LYS A 394 -10.91 5.10 5.41
CA LYS A 394 -11.48 4.46 6.60
C LYS A 394 -10.36 3.87 7.45
N ALA A 395 -10.39 4.18 8.74
CA ALA A 395 -9.39 3.73 9.68
C ALA A 395 -9.45 2.20 9.85
N PRO A 396 -8.35 1.45 9.65
CA PRO A 396 -8.21 0.11 10.19
C PRO A 396 -8.30 0.14 11.73
N GLU A 397 -8.87 -0.92 12.30
CA GLU A 397 -9.06 -1.10 13.74
C GLU A 397 -8.17 -2.24 14.25
N SER A 398 -7.25 -1.96 15.16
CA SER A 398 -6.36 -2.96 15.75
C SER A 398 -6.78 -3.33 17.17
N TYR A 399 -7.01 -4.62 17.39
CA TYR A 399 -7.38 -5.21 18.69
C TYR A 399 -6.33 -6.22 19.20
N GLY A 400 -5.46 -6.71 18.32
CA GLY A 400 -4.35 -7.61 18.67
C GLY A 400 -3.02 -6.88 18.86
N ASP A 401 -2.05 -7.57 19.45
CA ASP A 401 -0.73 -7.02 19.75
C ASP A 401 0.17 -6.89 18.51
N GLU A 402 1.16 -6.00 18.60
CA GLU A 402 2.27 -5.89 17.64
C GLU A 402 1.87 -5.62 16.19
N ASN A 403 0.62 -5.22 15.93
CA ASN A 403 0.20 -4.85 14.59
C ASN A 403 0.84 -3.53 14.17
N VAL A 404 1.20 -3.44 12.90
CA VAL A 404 1.79 -2.23 12.30
C VAL A 404 0.88 -1.76 11.18
N ILE A 405 0.47 -0.49 11.23
CA ILE A 405 -0.44 0.05 10.21
C ILE A 405 0.34 0.27 8.91
N LEU A 406 1.39 1.10 8.91
CA LEU A 406 2.20 1.35 7.72
C LEU A 406 3.66 0.95 7.97
N LEU A 407 4.14 -0.08 7.28
CA LEU A 407 5.54 -0.50 7.31
C LEU A 407 6.26 -0.07 6.03
N PHE A 408 7.37 0.66 6.18
CA PHE A 408 8.32 0.98 5.12
C PHE A 408 9.66 0.34 5.46
N ASN A 409 9.88 -0.87 4.95
CA ASN A 409 10.90 -1.74 5.51
C ASN A 409 12.32 -1.42 5.05
N ASN A 410 13.31 -1.81 5.85
CA ASN A 410 14.71 -1.85 5.44
C ASN A 410 14.92 -2.89 4.33
N ARG A 411 16.15 -2.94 3.80
CA ARG A 411 16.50 -3.84 2.71
C ARG A 411 16.24 -5.31 3.08
N ILE A 412 15.60 -6.03 2.16
CA ILE A 412 15.31 -7.46 2.23
C ILE A 412 15.90 -8.20 1.03
N THR A 413 16.05 -9.51 1.18
CA THR A 413 16.38 -10.40 0.07
C THR A 413 15.11 -10.79 -0.67
N LEU A 414 15.09 -10.56 -1.99
CA LEU A 414 13.98 -10.91 -2.88
C LEU A 414 14.13 -12.27 -3.58
N ASP A 415 15.19 -13.04 -3.29
CA ASP A 415 15.37 -14.41 -3.82
C ASP A 415 14.16 -15.35 -3.69
N PRO A 416 13.41 -15.37 -2.56
CA PRO A 416 12.24 -16.25 -2.44
C PRO A 416 10.99 -15.69 -3.14
N VAL A 417 11.01 -14.45 -3.61
CA VAL A 417 9.85 -13.80 -4.23
C VAL A 417 9.87 -14.06 -5.73
N ASN A 418 8.76 -14.59 -6.25
CA ASN A 418 8.60 -14.74 -7.69
C ASN A 418 8.44 -13.35 -8.34
N THR A 419 9.18 -13.09 -9.41
CA THR A 419 9.07 -11.84 -10.19
C THR A 419 8.74 -12.18 -11.64
N TYR A 420 7.89 -11.36 -12.25
CA TYR A 420 7.56 -11.51 -13.66
C TYR A 420 8.57 -10.74 -14.54
N ASP A 421 9.08 -11.41 -15.58
CA ASP A 421 10.07 -10.85 -16.49
C ASP A 421 9.75 -11.27 -17.93
N ALA A 422 9.00 -10.43 -18.64
CA ALA A 422 8.59 -10.65 -20.02
C ALA A 422 8.45 -9.32 -20.79
N PRO A 423 9.52 -8.51 -20.91
CA PRO A 423 9.45 -7.26 -21.65
C PRO A 423 9.13 -7.49 -23.15
N ARG A 424 8.61 -6.46 -23.83
CA ARG A 424 7.97 -6.55 -25.17
C ARG A 424 8.80 -7.30 -26.24
N GLN A 425 10.13 -7.19 -26.23
CA GLN A 425 11.00 -7.79 -27.25
C GLN A 425 11.31 -9.28 -26.99
N MET A 426 10.92 -9.82 -25.84
CA MET A 426 10.91 -11.27 -25.57
C MET A 426 9.59 -11.94 -25.98
N ILE A 427 8.56 -11.15 -26.24
CA ILE A 427 7.31 -11.58 -26.87
C ILE A 427 7.56 -11.46 -28.38
N GLY A 428 8.22 -12.48 -28.94
CA GLY A 428 8.51 -12.51 -30.37
C GLY A 428 7.26 -12.13 -31.18
N GLN A 429 7.42 -11.22 -32.14
CA GLN A 429 6.44 -11.04 -33.20
C GLN A 429 6.16 -12.44 -33.76
N ASN A 430 4.93 -12.92 -33.50
CA ASN A 430 4.39 -14.22 -33.89
C ASN A 430 4.73 -15.37 -32.92
N ASN A 431 3.69 -15.79 -32.19
CA ASN A 431 3.48 -17.05 -31.45
C ASN A 431 3.58 -17.01 -29.92
N HIS A 432 2.42 -17.29 -29.34
CA HIS A 432 2.07 -17.62 -27.95
C HIS A 432 2.93 -18.75 -27.36
N GLY A 433 4.20 -18.49 -27.11
CA GLY A 433 5.08 -19.47 -26.48
C GLY A 433 6.15 -18.77 -25.68
N TRP A 434 6.10 -18.94 -24.36
CA TRP A 434 7.18 -18.64 -23.43
C TRP A 434 8.49 -19.28 -23.95
N ARG A 435 9.42 -18.46 -24.44
CA ARG A 435 10.77 -18.89 -24.78
C ARG A 435 11.78 -18.13 -23.92
N PRO A 436 12.22 -18.69 -22.78
CA PRO A 436 13.47 -18.26 -22.17
C PRO A 436 14.59 -18.70 -23.10
N GLY A 437 15.31 -17.75 -23.70
CA GLY A 437 16.47 -18.08 -24.54
C GLY A 437 16.60 -17.30 -25.84
N GLY A 438 15.75 -16.30 -26.10
CA GLY A 438 16.02 -15.31 -27.14
C GLY A 438 17.17 -14.39 -26.70
N SER A 439 18.41 -14.84 -26.87
CA SER A 439 19.59 -13.97 -26.78
C SER A 439 19.56 -12.98 -27.96
N SER A 440 18.85 -11.86 -27.81
CA SER A 440 19.20 -10.68 -28.59
C SER A 440 20.34 -9.98 -27.84
N SER A 441 21.54 -10.02 -28.42
CA SER A 441 22.80 -9.48 -27.86
C SER A 441 22.83 -7.95 -27.71
N THR A 442 21.67 -7.31 -27.61
CA THR A 442 21.50 -5.84 -27.55
C THR A 442 20.51 -5.38 -26.47
N ILE A 443 19.76 -6.30 -25.84
CA ILE A 443 18.68 -5.96 -24.88
C ILE A 443 18.91 -6.80 -23.62
N GLY A 444 19.12 -6.13 -22.48
CA GLY A 444 19.74 -6.68 -21.26
C GLY A 444 19.39 -8.13 -20.89
N ASN A 445 20.40 -8.91 -20.45
CA ASN A 445 20.23 -10.32 -20.05
C ASN A 445 19.16 -10.46 -18.93
N PRO A 446 18.20 -11.42 -19.02
CA PRO A 446 17.23 -11.70 -17.94
C PRO A 446 17.85 -11.82 -16.54
N ALA A 447 19.05 -12.40 -16.43
CA ALA A 447 19.78 -12.49 -15.16
C ALA A 447 20.16 -11.11 -14.61
N THR A 448 20.59 -10.19 -15.48
CA THR A 448 20.91 -8.80 -15.11
C THR A 448 19.66 -8.04 -14.69
N ARG A 449 18.55 -8.17 -15.43
CA ARG A 449 17.28 -7.52 -15.08
C ARG A 449 16.75 -8.01 -13.73
N LYS A 450 16.80 -9.33 -13.49
CA LYS A 450 16.46 -9.89 -12.18
C LYS A 450 17.39 -9.39 -11.08
N ALA A 451 18.70 -9.34 -11.30
CA ALA A 451 19.66 -8.83 -10.31
C ALA A 451 19.44 -7.35 -9.98
N ASN A 452 19.09 -6.53 -10.99
CA ASN A 452 18.69 -5.14 -10.82
C ASN A 452 17.39 -5.04 -10.02
N TRP A 453 16.36 -5.80 -10.39
CA TRP A 453 15.10 -5.87 -9.65
C TRP A 453 15.31 -6.30 -8.19
N GLN A 454 16.21 -7.24 -7.89
CA GLN A 454 16.48 -7.67 -6.51
C GLN A 454 17.00 -6.53 -5.61
N LYS A 455 17.60 -5.47 -6.18
CA LYS A 455 18.05 -4.30 -5.40
C LYS A 455 16.89 -3.43 -4.90
N SER A 456 15.72 -3.55 -5.52
CA SER A 456 14.51 -2.81 -5.16
C SER A 456 13.79 -3.34 -3.93
N GLY A 457 14.30 -4.41 -3.28
CA GLY A 457 13.76 -4.98 -2.05
C GLY A 457 13.99 -4.08 -0.84
N VAL A 458 13.41 -2.90 -0.82
CA VAL A 458 13.48 -1.89 0.25
C VAL A 458 12.22 -1.04 0.18
N GLY A 459 11.60 -0.70 1.31
CA GLY A 459 10.34 0.04 1.36
C GLY A 459 10.49 1.54 1.08
N ILE A 460 11.05 1.92 -0.08
CA ILE A 460 11.11 3.31 -0.52
C ILE A 460 9.83 3.64 -1.28
N TYR A 461 9.16 4.71 -0.87
CA TYR A 461 7.89 5.14 -1.42
C TYR A 461 7.94 6.62 -1.78
N GLN A 462 7.79 6.92 -3.07
CA GLN A 462 7.83 8.28 -3.64
C GLN A 462 6.41 8.79 -3.91
N GLY A 463 5.55 8.73 -2.90
CA GLY A 463 4.16 9.13 -3.03
C GLY A 463 3.62 9.79 -1.78
N GLU A 464 2.33 10.06 -1.83
CA GLU A 464 1.61 10.75 -0.77
C GLU A 464 0.94 9.77 0.19
N ILE A 465 0.89 10.12 1.47
CA ILE A 465 0.37 9.24 2.51
C ILE A 465 -0.63 10.00 3.40
N ARG A 466 -1.82 9.40 3.55
CA ARG A 466 -2.76 9.67 4.64
C ARG A 466 -2.81 8.46 5.56
N ALA A 467 -2.17 8.57 6.71
CA ALA A 467 -2.17 7.55 7.74
C ALA A 467 -3.38 7.72 8.66
N ASN A 468 -4.18 6.67 8.83
CA ASN A 468 -5.33 6.67 9.72
C ASN A 468 -5.39 5.32 10.44
N ALA A 469 -5.73 5.31 11.73
CA ALA A 469 -5.91 4.06 12.48
C ALA A 469 -6.63 4.27 13.82
N ILE A 470 -7.30 3.22 14.28
CA ILE A 470 -7.87 3.11 15.63
C ILE A 470 -7.23 1.89 16.29
N ILE A 471 -6.54 2.07 17.41
CA ILE A 471 -5.76 1.03 18.06
C ILE A 471 -6.23 0.87 19.49
N GLY A 472 -6.60 -0.34 19.92
CA GLY A 472 -6.97 -0.61 21.32
C GLY A 472 -8.26 0.08 21.79
N ASN A 473 -9.21 0.37 20.89
CA ASN A 473 -10.58 0.74 21.29
C ASN A 473 -11.38 -0.49 21.81
N LYS A 474 -10.99 -1.69 21.38
CA LYS A 474 -11.53 -2.99 21.77
C LYS A 474 -10.41 -4.01 21.96
N LEU A 475 -10.75 -5.14 22.58
CA LEU A 475 -9.86 -6.29 22.79
C LEU A 475 -10.09 -7.41 21.76
N ALA A 476 -11.26 -7.43 21.11
CA ALA A 476 -11.61 -8.38 20.07
C ALA A 476 -12.68 -7.78 19.14
N ILE A 477 -12.99 -8.47 18.05
CA ILE A 477 -14.10 -8.14 17.14
C ILE A 477 -15.45 -8.24 17.88
N ASP A 478 -15.58 -9.19 18.81
CA ASP A 478 -16.72 -9.27 19.72
C ASP A 478 -16.79 -7.99 20.58
N ASN A 479 -17.90 -7.27 20.46
CA ASN A 479 -18.13 -6.01 21.18
C ASN A 479 -18.20 -6.19 22.70
N ASN A 480 -18.43 -7.42 23.19
CA ASN A 480 -18.54 -7.71 24.62
C ASN A 480 -17.26 -8.32 25.21
N ALA A 481 -16.19 -8.44 24.41
CA ALA A 481 -14.95 -9.04 24.87
C ALA A 481 -14.33 -8.25 26.03
N THR A 482 -14.03 -8.97 27.12
CA THR A 482 -13.32 -8.44 28.29
C THR A 482 -11.83 -8.78 28.26
N GLU A 483 -11.41 -9.62 27.32
CA GLU A 483 -10.04 -10.12 27.11
C GLU A 483 -9.77 -10.26 25.61
N GLN A 484 -8.51 -10.14 25.20
CA GLN A 484 -8.06 -10.47 23.85
C GLN A 484 -8.24 -11.95 23.52
N THR A 485 -8.29 -12.26 22.22
CA THR A 485 -8.23 -13.64 21.73
C THR A 485 -6.83 -14.21 21.91
N ALA A 486 -6.72 -15.55 21.92
CA ALA A 486 -5.42 -16.22 22.06
C ALA A 486 -4.44 -15.95 20.90
N LEU A 487 -4.92 -15.56 19.72
CA LEU A 487 -4.07 -15.18 18.59
C LEU A 487 -3.67 -13.69 18.65
N GLY A 488 -4.51 -12.85 19.29
CA GLY A 488 -4.25 -11.43 19.50
C GLY A 488 -3.27 -11.12 20.63
N ASP A 489 -3.30 -11.90 21.72
CA ASP A 489 -2.44 -11.73 22.91
C ASP A 489 -1.05 -12.36 22.70
N SER A 490 -0.11 -11.61 22.10
CA SER A 490 1.29 -12.05 21.96
C SER A 490 2.18 -11.59 23.12
N LYS A 491 1.71 -10.66 23.95
CA LYS A 491 2.47 -10.09 25.09
C LYS A 491 2.08 -10.67 26.45
N GLY A 492 0.99 -11.41 26.54
CA GLY A 492 0.56 -12.15 27.72
C GLY A 492 -0.36 -11.38 28.67
N ASP A 493 -0.79 -10.17 28.29
CA ASP A 493 -1.71 -9.32 29.06
C ASP A 493 -2.97 -9.02 28.26
N LYS A 494 -3.88 -10.01 28.25
CA LYS A 494 -5.15 -9.98 27.51
C LYS A 494 -6.06 -8.78 27.75
N LYS A 495 -5.79 -7.94 28.75
CA LYS A 495 -6.58 -6.74 29.06
C LYS A 495 -6.14 -5.52 28.26
N TYR A 496 -5.04 -5.63 27.52
CA TYR A 496 -4.48 -4.55 26.74
C TYR A 496 -4.19 -4.98 25.31
N VAL A 497 -3.94 -4.00 24.46
CA VAL A 497 -3.50 -4.15 23.08
C VAL A 497 -2.13 -3.49 22.99
N GLU A 498 -1.08 -4.30 22.89
CA GLU A 498 0.29 -3.90 23.19
C GLU A 498 1.17 -3.71 21.95
N ASN A 499 2.14 -2.80 22.05
CA ASN A 499 3.24 -2.59 21.08
C ASN A 499 2.80 -2.39 19.62
N ASN A 500 1.62 -1.83 19.42
CA ASN A 500 1.11 -1.49 18.09
C ASN A 500 1.79 -0.23 17.55
N ILE A 501 2.09 -0.20 16.25
CA ILE A 501 2.73 0.95 15.59
C ILE A 501 1.86 1.52 14.49
N GLY A 502 1.67 2.83 14.51
CA GLY A 502 1.08 3.58 13.40
C GLY A 502 1.96 3.53 12.15
N ILE A 503 3.08 4.25 12.15
CA ILE A 503 4.02 4.29 11.03
C ILE A 503 5.38 3.75 11.48
N PHE A 504 5.81 2.65 10.88
CA PHE A 504 7.15 2.10 11.07
C PHE A 504 7.99 2.33 9.82
N ALA A 505 8.76 3.42 9.83
CA ALA A 505 9.63 3.81 8.73
C ALA A 505 11.09 3.40 9.01
N ARG A 506 11.64 2.47 8.23
CA ARG A 506 13.02 1.98 8.41
C ARG A 506 13.75 1.63 7.13
N SER A 507 13.26 2.14 6.00
CA SER A 507 13.81 1.93 4.66
C SER A 507 15.17 2.59 4.41
N GLY A 508 15.58 3.54 5.24
CA GLY A 508 16.69 4.44 4.97
C GLY A 508 16.36 5.55 3.98
N GLN A 509 15.11 5.71 3.55
CA GLN A 509 14.68 6.72 2.58
C GLN A 509 15.08 8.14 3.00
N ARG A 510 15.89 8.80 2.15
CA ARG A 510 16.46 10.13 2.34
C ARG A 510 17.06 10.64 1.02
N VAL A 511 17.37 11.94 0.96
CA VAL A 511 18.11 12.54 -0.15
C VAL A 511 19.47 11.86 -0.34
N GLY A 512 19.89 11.70 -1.60
CA GLY A 512 21.17 11.12 -1.98
C GLY A 512 21.12 9.63 -2.34
N ILE A 513 19.95 8.99 -2.27
CA ILE A 513 19.72 7.68 -2.88
C ILE A 513 19.47 7.89 -4.37
N VAL A 514 20.24 7.21 -5.22
CA VAL A 514 20.14 7.29 -6.68
C VAL A 514 19.40 6.05 -7.18
N PRO A 515 18.18 6.17 -7.77
CA PRO A 515 17.37 5.04 -8.19
C PRO A 515 18.12 3.99 -9.04
N SER A 516 18.89 4.42 -10.03
CA SER A 516 19.60 3.52 -10.95
C SER A 516 20.79 2.79 -10.29
N GLU A 517 21.44 3.41 -9.31
CA GLU A 517 22.63 2.87 -8.64
C GLU A 517 22.24 2.00 -7.43
N ASP A 518 21.42 2.54 -6.53
CA ASP A 518 21.09 1.95 -5.24
C ASP A 518 19.94 0.95 -5.31
N LEU A 519 18.95 1.23 -6.16
CA LEU A 519 17.70 0.47 -6.27
C LEU A 519 17.65 -0.42 -7.51
N GLY A 520 18.61 -0.26 -8.42
CA GLY A 520 18.68 -1.01 -9.67
C GLY A 520 17.65 -0.57 -10.71
N ALA A 521 17.10 0.63 -10.58
CA ALA A 521 16.07 1.19 -11.48
C ALA A 521 16.65 1.59 -12.84
N LYS A 522 17.05 0.57 -13.62
CA LYS A 522 17.58 0.70 -14.98
C LYS A 522 16.60 0.07 -15.94
N ASP A 523 16.16 0.86 -16.91
CA ASP A 523 15.36 0.38 -18.04
C ASP A 523 16.14 0.62 -19.33
N GLU A 524 16.99 -0.33 -19.68
CA GLU A 524 17.82 -0.26 -20.89
C GLU A 524 16.99 -0.42 -22.17
N MET A 525 15.75 -0.93 -22.06
CA MET A 525 14.94 -1.29 -23.23
C MET A 525 14.11 -0.10 -23.72
N ALA A 526 13.41 0.59 -22.84
CA ALA A 526 12.72 1.83 -23.20
C ALA A 526 13.54 3.07 -22.87
N GLY A 527 14.68 2.97 -22.18
CA GLY A 527 15.50 4.13 -21.84
C GLY A 527 14.84 5.07 -20.83
N VAL A 528 13.97 4.55 -19.96
CA VAL A 528 13.36 5.35 -18.89
C VAL A 528 14.41 5.66 -17.83
N VAL A 529 14.65 6.95 -17.60
CA VAL A 529 15.63 7.44 -16.62
C VAL A 529 14.95 7.67 -15.28
N PHE A 530 14.91 6.63 -14.43
CA PHE A 530 14.30 6.72 -13.11
C PHE A 530 14.98 7.74 -12.18
N ASP A 531 16.23 8.11 -12.43
CA ASP A 531 16.96 9.13 -11.64
C ASP A 531 16.34 10.53 -11.74
N LYS A 532 15.41 10.76 -12.69
CA LYS A 532 14.59 11.98 -12.76
C LYS A 532 13.45 12.03 -11.74
N ASP A 533 13.26 10.95 -10.99
CA ASP A 533 12.47 10.92 -9.76
C ASP A 533 13.43 10.82 -8.56
N PRO A 534 14.07 11.93 -8.14
CA PRO A 534 15.09 11.89 -7.09
C PRO A 534 14.48 11.52 -5.75
N VAL A 535 15.09 10.52 -5.07
CA VAL A 535 14.60 10.06 -3.77
C VAL A 535 14.63 11.18 -2.74
N HIS A 536 13.46 11.50 -2.20
CA HIS A 536 13.29 12.40 -1.06
C HIS A 536 12.90 11.65 0.22
N SER A 537 12.80 12.37 1.35
CA SER A 537 12.26 11.88 2.63
C SER A 537 10.88 11.24 2.47
N LEU A 538 10.51 10.33 3.37
CA LEU A 538 9.17 9.73 3.37
C LEU A 538 8.14 10.79 3.77
N GLN A 539 7.25 11.17 2.85
CA GLN A 539 6.27 12.23 3.03
C GLN A 539 4.94 11.68 3.55
N VAL A 540 4.49 12.17 4.70
CA VAL A 540 3.18 11.84 5.28
C VAL A 540 2.36 13.10 5.37
N ASN A 541 1.44 13.28 4.44
CA ASN A 541 0.66 14.51 4.25
C ASN A 541 -0.41 14.71 5.34
N ASP A 542 -1.01 13.62 5.81
CA ASP A 542 -2.06 13.65 6.84
C ASP A 542 -1.94 12.44 7.78
N VAL A 543 -2.19 12.66 9.07
CA VAL A 543 -2.10 11.64 10.12
C VAL A 543 -3.26 11.77 11.09
N ASN A 544 -3.96 10.68 11.30
CA ASN A 544 -5.00 10.55 12.32
C ASN A 544 -4.94 9.16 12.98
N ILE A 545 -4.13 9.02 14.04
CA ILE A 545 -3.93 7.72 14.72
C ILE A 545 -4.42 7.84 16.16
N HIS A 546 -5.44 7.06 16.50
CA HIS A 546 -6.07 7.07 17.81
C HIS A 546 -5.70 5.83 18.62
N PHE A 547 -5.19 6.05 19.83
CA PHE A 547 -4.98 5.01 20.83
C PHE A 547 -6.14 5.03 21.84
N GLY A 548 -6.91 3.95 21.87
CA GLY A 548 -8.07 3.77 22.73
C GLY A 548 -7.70 3.27 24.13
N LYS A 549 -8.73 3.08 24.97
CA LYS A 549 -8.60 2.75 26.40
C LYS A 549 -7.87 1.44 26.72
N TYR A 550 -7.77 0.51 25.77
CA TYR A 550 -7.04 -0.75 25.94
C TYR A 550 -5.62 -0.68 25.36
N SER A 551 -5.24 0.40 24.67
CA SER A 551 -3.90 0.52 24.12
C SER A 551 -2.86 0.70 25.22
N LYS A 552 -1.76 -0.04 25.13
CA LYS A 552 -0.61 0.05 26.03
C LYS A 552 0.68 -0.05 25.20
N ASN A 553 1.66 0.79 25.50
CA ASN A 553 2.93 0.88 24.74
C ASN A 553 2.74 1.09 23.21
N GLY A 554 1.64 1.72 22.79
CA GLY A 554 1.40 2.07 21.39
C GLY A 554 2.31 3.21 20.92
N ILE A 555 2.84 3.11 19.69
CA ILE A 555 3.76 4.09 19.11
C ILE A 555 3.14 4.68 17.86
N MET A 556 2.97 5.99 17.81
CA MET A 556 2.36 6.64 16.65
C MET A 556 3.26 6.52 15.42
N MET A 557 4.55 6.86 15.57
CA MET A 557 5.53 6.83 14.49
C MET A 557 6.89 6.46 15.05
N VAL A 558 7.64 5.69 14.28
CA VAL A 558 9.04 5.41 14.55
C VAL A 558 9.81 5.48 13.24
N SER A 559 10.96 6.16 13.29
CA SER A 559 11.93 6.17 12.20
C SER A 559 13.23 5.49 12.64
N GLN A 560 13.78 4.62 11.79
CA GLN A 560 15.05 3.94 12.03
C GLN A 560 15.92 3.89 10.76
N LYS A 561 17.17 3.47 10.92
CA LYS A 561 18.11 3.17 9.82
C LYS A 561 18.33 4.36 8.87
N GLY A 562 18.21 5.58 9.39
CA GLY A 562 18.42 6.81 8.64
C GLY A 562 17.27 7.19 7.71
N THR A 563 16.07 6.62 7.87
CA THR A 563 14.88 7.17 7.19
C THR A 563 14.61 8.58 7.72
N VAL A 564 14.42 9.53 6.81
CA VAL A 564 13.89 10.86 7.13
C VAL A 564 12.39 10.80 6.91
N LEU A 565 11.62 11.07 7.96
CA LEU A 565 10.16 11.04 7.96
C LEU A 565 9.65 12.47 8.13
N ASP A 566 9.03 13.01 7.09
CA ASP A 566 8.43 14.34 7.08
C ASP A 566 6.92 14.20 7.21
N VAL A 567 6.32 14.92 8.15
CA VAL A 567 4.92 14.73 8.54
C VAL A 567 4.19 16.06 8.54
N ALA A 568 3.02 16.10 7.91
CA ALA A 568 2.13 17.26 7.81
C ALA A 568 2.86 18.55 7.40
N MET A 569 3.76 18.43 6.41
CA MET A 569 4.51 19.56 5.89
C MET A 569 3.57 20.60 5.28
N PRO A 570 3.83 21.92 5.45
CA PRO A 570 2.96 22.98 4.93
C PRO A 570 2.90 23.02 3.40
N THR A 571 3.84 22.35 2.73
CA THR A 571 3.90 22.21 1.28
C THR A 571 4.10 20.75 0.91
N ASN A 572 3.47 20.32 -0.17
CA ASN A 572 3.64 18.99 -0.73
C ASN A 572 4.79 19.01 -1.75
N LEU A 573 5.65 17.99 -1.72
CA LEU A 573 6.69 17.78 -2.74
C LEU A 573 6.12 17.19 -4.04
N HIS A 574 4.88 16.71 -4.00
CA HIS A 574 4.15 16.18 -5.15
C HIS A 574 3.22 17.25 -5.74
N THR A 575 2.95 17.11 -7.04
CA THR A 575 2.14 18.06 -7.80
C THR A 575 0.71 17.56 -8.00
N GLU A 576 -0.26 18.45 -7.84
CA GLU A 576 -1.66 18.22 -8.26
C GLU A 576 -1.85 18.43 -9.77
N GLU A 577 -0.81 18.88 -10.48
CA GLU A 577 -0.87 19.17 -11.90
C GLU A 577 -1.01 17.90 -12.72
N VAL A 578 -1.90 17.95 -13.70
CA VAL A 578 -2.04 16.93 -14.73
C VAL A 578 -1.42 17.46 -16.01
N TYR A 579 -0.61 16.64 -16.67
CA TYR A 579 0.02 16.99 -17.93
C TYR A 579 -0.63 16.24 -19.08
N ASP A 580 -0.91 16.98 -20.15
CA ASP A 580 -1.36 16.47 -21.44
C ASP A 580 -0.18 16.47 -22.43
N MET A 581 -0.26 15.62 -23.45
CA MET A 581 0.72 15.55 -24.52
C MET A 581 0.14 16.24 -25.76
N LYS A 582 0.50 17.50 -25.98
CA LYS A 582 -0.02 18.32 -27.08
C LYS A 582 1.01 18.48 -28.20
N PRO A 583 0.61 18.64 -29.48
CA PRO A 583 1.55 18.91 -30.55
C PRO A 583 2.43 20.11 -30.24
N ASP A 584 3.74 19.96 -30.45
CA ASP A 584 4.70 21.05 -30.33
C ASP A 584 4.39 22.10 -31.41
N PRO A 585 4.11 23.36 -31.05
CA PRO A 585 3.86 24.43 -32.02
C PRO A 585 5.02 24.64 -33.01
N ALA A 586 6.26 24.32 -32.62
CA ALA A 586 7.46 24.43 -33.45
C ALA A 586 7.74 23.14 -34.26
N GLN A 587 7.25 21.99 -33.79
CA GLN A 587 7.49 20.68 -34.40
C GLN A 587 6.23 19.82 -34.31
N THR A 588 5.23 20.10 -35.16
CA THR A 588 3.90 19.48 -35.08
C THR A 588 3.85 17.94 -35.19
N TRP A 589 4.97 17.31 -35.57
CA TRP A 589 5.16 15.86 -35.57
C TRP A 589 5.56 15.28 -34.20
N LYS A 590 5.87 16.13 -33.23
CA LYS A 590 6.26 15.80 -31.85
C LYS A 590 5.20 16.33 -30.90
N ASN A 591 4.89 15.58 -29.84
CA ASN A 591 4.07 16.08 -28.74
C ASN A 591 4.97 16.55 -27.59
N ILE A 592 4.51 17.51 -26.78
CA ILE A 592 5.23 18.03 -25.61
C ILE A 592 4.34 17.97 -24.37
N LYS A 593 4.96 17.65 -23.24
CA LYS A 593 4.35 17.68 -21.91
C LYS A 593 3.87 19.10 -21.61
N THR A 594 2.55 19.28 -21.58
CA THR A 594 1.90 20.58 -21.39
C THR A 594 0.94 20.50 -20.22
N LEU A 595 0.99 21.45 -19.30
CA LEU A 595 0.03 21.53 -18.21
C LEU A 595 -1.40 21.65 -18.75
N ASP A 596 -2.33 20.83 -18.27
CA ASP A 596 -3.76 21.05 -18.48
C ASP A 596 -4.32 21.87 -17.30
N PRO A 597 -4.57 23.18 -17.46
CA PRO A 597 -5.05 24.02 -16.36
C PRO A 597 -6.47 23.68 -15.91
N ASN A 598 -7.23 22.89 -16.70
CA ASN A 598 -8.60 22.51 -16.38
C ASN A 598 -8.69 21.19 -15.61
N LYS A 599 -7.56 20.51 -15.39
CA LYS A 599 -7.49 19.22 -14.70
C LYS A 599 -6.52 19.27 -13.52
N LYS A 600 -6.88 18.51 -12.49
CA LYS A 600 -6.08 18.30 -11.29
C LYS A 600 -6.13 16.84 -10.90
N ASP A 601 -5.04 16.36 -10.32
CA ASP A 601 -4.99 15.02 -9.75
C ASP A 601 -5.92 14.97 -8.53
N LYS A 602 -7.09 14.35 -8.72
CA LYS A 602 -8.13 14.24 -7.68
C LYS A 602 -7.75 13.28 -6.56
N THR A 603 -6.67 12.53 -6.73
CA THR A 603 -6.22 11.54 -5.74
C THR A 603 -5.23 12.13 -4.75
N THR A 604 -4.78 13.38 -5.00
CA THR A 604 -3.84 14.11 -4.15
C THR A 604 -4.32 14.09 -2.70
N VAL A 605 -3.43 13.73 -1.78
CA VAL A 605 -3.69 13.79 -0.35
C VAL A 605 -3.67 15.25 0.11
N PRO A 606 -4.78 15.78 0.64
CA PRO A 606 -4.78 17.12 1.19
C PRO A 606 -3.77 17.23 2.34
N ILE A 607 -3.03 18.33 2.37
CA ILE A 607 -2.24 18.70 3.54
C ILE A 607 -3.20 19.04 4.68
N MET A 608 -2.89 18.57 5.87
CA MET A 608 -3.63 18.93 7.08
C MET A 608 -3.67 20.46 7.22
N LYS A 609 -4.86 21.08 7.08
CA LYS A 609 -5.07 22.49 7.42
C LYS A 609 -5.24 22.58 8.92
N GLU A 610 -4.60 23.56 9.57
CA GLU A 610 -4.71 23.81 11.01
C GLU A 610 -6.15 23.60 11.50
N GLN A 611 -6.38 22.50 12.22
CA GLN A 611 -7.57 22.39 13.03
C GLN A 611 -7.25 23.17 14.31
N HIS A 612 -7.94 24.29 14.53
CA HIS A 612 -7.90 24.96 15.81
C HIS A 612 -8.36 23.95 16.88
N LEU A 613 -7.42 23.54 17.72
CA LEU A 613 -7.62 22.66 18.87
C LEU A 613 -8.66 23.21 19.85
#